data_AF-A0A0R3MV52-F1
#
_entry.id   AF-A0A0R3MV52-F1
#
_cell.length_a   1.000
_cell.length_b   1.000
_cell.length_c   1.000
_cell.angle_alpha   90.00
_cell.angle_beta   90.00
_cell.angle_gamma   90.00
#
_symmetry.space_group_name_H-M   'P 1'
#
loop_
_entity.id
_entity.type
_entity.pdbx_description
1 polymer ?
#
loop_
_entity_poly.entity_id
_entity_poly.type
_entity_poly.pdbx_seq_one_letter_code
_entity_poly.pdbx_strand_id
1 'polypeptide(L)'
;MKPLRYFAAVTLLVAATSSASAADPVFPPGARVGMTPLVGLNKARAFTGFETEDQGVKVLVADLPAEAYGEVANAFKANPGGTGGIKPESIETKAGLAYYTVENAKDGATNVRRYSMILPGPAFSGYVAVQVPENASKIYTDDAVRQMFASAVIRVEVPVEEQLGMMPFKIGELSSFKNVRTLAPGAALILSDSDEKKGFEVAPFMIIGLIGSTAASPDDRGRFAQQIATTIPGVRDGRITTSEPVRIDGQPGYETRIDAISGKDNTPVTIVQWLRFGSQTSMRIIGSSPRDDWTKAFPRFRAVRDGIRPRA
;
A
#
# COMPACT_ATOMS: atom_id res chain seq x y z
N MET A 1 -41.91 7.11 -63.84
CA MET A 1 -40.86 8.12 -63.61
C MET A 1 -41.37 9.14 -62.59
N LYS A 2 -40.52 9.54 -61.63
CA LYS A 2 -40.80 10.04 -60.25
C LYS A 2 -41.04 8.90 -59.24
N PRO A 3 -40.40 8.91 -58.04
CA PRO A 3 -40.05 10.10 -57.27
C PRO A 3 -38.58 10.25 -56.85
N LEU A 4 -38.13 11.49 -56.97
CA LEU A 4 -37.00 12.11 -56.30
C LEU A 4 -37.35 12.30 -54.81
N ARG A 5 -37.19 11.28 -53.95
CA ARG A 5 -37.49 11.38 -52.49
C ARG A 5 -36.65 10.50 -51.54
N TYR A 6 -35.51 9.94 -51.96
CA TYR A 6 -34.72 9.03 -51.10
C TYR A 6 -33.25 9.40 -50.92
N PHE A 7 -32.93 10.70 -50.85
CA PHE A 7 -31.54 11.16 -50.61
C PHE A 7 -31.37 12.00 -49.34
N ALA A 8 -32.25 11.84 -48.34
CA ALA A 8 -32.20 12.59 -47.09
C ALA A 8 -32.16 11.71 -45.81
N ALA A 9 -31.77 10.43 -45.89
CA ALA A 9 -31.90 9.52 -44.75
C ALA A 9 -30.72 8.54 -44.50
N VAL A 10 -29.50 8.85 -44.95
CA VAL A 10 -28.34 7.95 -44.68
C VAL A 10 -27.17 8.65 -43.97
N THR A 11 -27.14 9.97 -43.86
CA THR A 11 -26.04 10.69 -43.17
C THR A 11 -26.26 10.96 -41.68
N LEU A 12 -27.28 10.35 -41.06
CA LEU A 12 -27.61 10.57 -39.64
C LEU A 12 -27.56 9.30 -38.77
N LEU A 13 -26.72 8.32 -39.10
CA LEU A 13 -26.64 7.06 -38.34
C LEU A 13 -25.22 6.55 -38.03
N VAL A 14 -24.21 7.44 -37.99
CA VAL A 14 -22.83 7.07 -37.58
C VAL A 14 -22.35 7.84 -36.34
N ALA A 15 -23.13 8.79 -35.82
CA ALA A 15 -22.76 9.56 -34.62
C ALA A 15 -23.19 8.93 -33.27
N ALA A 16 -23.69 7.69 -33.25
CA ALA A 16 -24.33 7.09 -32.07
C ALA A 16 -23.57 5.90 -31.44
N THR A 17 -22.30 5.65 -31.78
CA THR A 17 -21.52 4.55 -31.18
C THR A 17 -20.21 4.99 -30.52
N SER A 18 -20.04 6.29 -30.29
CA SER A 18 -19.06 6.76 -29.30
C SER A 18 -19.62 6.47 -27.92
N SER A 19 -19.65 5.19 -27.54
CA SER A 19 -19.62 4.81 -26.13
C SER A 19 -18.38 5.51 -25.58
N ALA A 20 -18.58 6.61 -24.86
CA ALA A 20 -17.54 7.20 -24.04
C ALA A 20 -17.07 6.06 -23.15
N SER A 21 -15.91 5.49 -23.49
CA SER A 21 -15.29 4.48 -22.66
C SER A 21 -15.00 5.19 -21.35
N ALA A 22 -15.78 4.87 -20.31
CA ALA A 22 -15.55 5.40 -18.98
C ALA A 22 -14.10 5.04 -18.66
N ALA A 23 -13.24 6.05 -18.52
CA ALA A 23 -11.82 5.83 -18.33
C ALA A 23 -11.62 4.87 -17.14
N ASP A 24 -10.81 3.83 -17.36
CA ASP A 24 -10.63 2.77 -16.37
C ASP A 24 -10.12 3.36 -15.04
N PRO A 25 -10.60 2.84 -13.89
CA PRO A 25 -10.12 3.30 -12.60
C PRO A 25 -8.59 3.14 -12.48
N VAL A 26 -7.92 4.20 -12.03
CA VAL A 26 -6.50 4.21 -11.75
C VAL A 26 -6.29 3.98 -10.26
N PHE A 27 -5.36 3.09 -9.91
CA PHE A 27 -4.91 2.88 -8.54
C PHE A 27 -3.62 3.67 -8.29
N PRO A 28 -3.55 4.52 -7.25
CA PRO A 28 -2.27 5.01 -6.76
C PRO A 28 -1.35 3.84 -6.38
N PRO A 29 -0.02 3.98 -6.53
CA PRO A 29 0.91 2.89 -6.23
C PRO A 29 0.71 2.34 -4.81
N GLY A 30 0.47 1.04 -4.70
CA GLY A 30 0.25 0.35 -3.43
C GLY A 30 -1.13 0.53 -2.81
N ALA A 31 -2.02 1.34 -3.39
CA ALA A 31 -3.37 1.56 -2.87
C ALA A 31 -4.32 0.42 -3.24
N ARG A 32 -5.29 0.10 -2.38
CA ARG A 32 -6.37 -0.85 -2.71
C ARG A 32 -7.63 -0.16 -3.22
N VAL A 33 -7.73 1.15 -3.07
CA VAL A 33 -8.80 1.98 -3.66
C VAL A 33 -8.28 2.61 -4.95
N GLY A 34 -9.08 2.51 -6.01
CA GLY A 34 -8.85 3.16 -7.29
C GLY A 34 -10.05 4.02 -7.69
N MET A 35 -9.83 4.97 -8.59
CA MET A 35 -10.88 5.85 -9.13
C MET A 35 -10.45 6.38 -10.48
N THR A 36 -11.39 6.89 -11.26
CA THR A 36 -11.10 7.64 -12.48
C THR A 36 -10.71 9.07 -12.09
N PRO A 37 -9.43 9.46 -12.12
CA PRO A 37 -9.02 10.79 -11.68
C PRO A 37 -9.59 11.87 -12.60
N LEU A 38 -9.95 13.01 -12.02
CA LEU A 38 -10.34 14.20 -12.79
C LEU A 38 -9.17 14.70 -13.65
N VAL A 39 -9.49 15.39 -14.74
CA VAL A 39 -8.49 15.98 -15.64
C VAL A 39 -7.51 16.86 -14.84
N GLY A 40 -6.22 16.72 -15.13
CA GLY A 40 -5.14 17.45 -14.45
C GLY A 40 -4.64 16.81 -13.16
N LEU A 41 -5.32 15.79 -12.61
CA LEU A 41 -4.83 15.01 -11.49
C LEU A 41 -3.87 13.90 -11.95
N ASN A 42 -2.66 13.94 -11.44
CA ASN A 42 -1.60 12.96 -11.67
C ASN A 42 -1.35 12.15 -10.39
N LYS A 43 -0.67 11.01 -10.49
CA LYS A 43 -0.25 10.25 -9.29
C LYS A 43 0.64 11.13 -8.41
N ALA A 44 0.27 11.24 -7.13
CA ALA A 44 1.01 12.05 -6.18
C ALA A 44 2.40 11.46 -5.90
N ARG A 45 3.38 12.34 -5.66
CA ARG A 45 4.76 11.92 -5.38
C ARG A 45 5.06 11.78 -3.89
N ALA A 46 4.34 12.54 -3.06
CA ALA A 46 4.60 12.65 -1.62
C ALA A 46 3.62 11.85 -0.74
N PHE A 47 2.52 11.36 -1.30
CA PHE A 47 1.50 10.61 -0.58
C PHE A 47 0.78 9.63 -1.52
N THR A 48 0.06 8.67 -0.95
CA THR A 48 -0.76 7.73 -1.71
C THR A 48 -2.01 8.44 -2.22
N GLY A 49 -2.07 8.73 -3.52
CA GLY A 49 -3.18 9.50 -4.07
C GLY A 49 -2.90 10.17 -5.40
N PHE A 50 -3.62 11.26 -5.66
CA PHE A 50 -3.47 12.09 -6.84
C PHE A 50 -3.30 13.57 -6.47
N GLU A 51 -2.63 14.34 -7.31
CA GLU A 51 -2.45 15.78 -7.16
C GLU A 51 -2.35 16.49 -8.51
N THR A 52 -2.71 17.77 -8.55
CA THR A 52 -2.40 18.63 -9.69
C THR A 52 -0.90 18.91 -9.76
N GLU A 53 -0.40 19.30 -10.93
CA GLU A 53 1.03 19.60 -11.13
C GLU A 53 1.54 20.71 -10.21
N ASP A 54 0.67 21.69 -9.91
CA ASP A 54 0.94 22.78 -8.95
C ASP A 54 0.74 22.37 -7.48
N GLN A 55 0.39 21.11 -7.20
CA GLN A 55 0.12 20.55 -5.87
C GLN A 55 -1.02 21.25 -5.10
N GLY A 56 -1.84 22.03 -5.79
CA GLY A 56 -2.96 22.78 -5.21
C GLY A 56 -4.12 21.86 -4.80
N VAL A 57 -4.56 20.99 -5.72
CA VAL A 57 -5.61 20.00 -5.46
C VAL A 57 -4.96 18.68 -5.06
N LYS A 58 -5.46 18.08 -3.98
CA LYS A 58 -4.94 16.82 -3.44
C LYS A 58 -6.07 15.82 -3.24
N VAL A 59 -5.86 14.58 -3.65
CA VAL A 59 -6.76 13.44 -3.47
C VAL A 59 -5.99 12.35 -2.76
N LEU A 60 -6.10 12.27 -1.44
CA LEU A 60 -5.46 11.24 -0.63
C LEU A 60 -6.32 9.98 -0.61
N VAL A 61 -5.66 8.83 -0.68
CA VAL A 61 -6.27 7.50 -0.59
C VAL A 61 -5.63 6.74 0.56
N ALA A 62 -6.45 6.10 1.39
CA ALA A 62 -5.98 5.29 2.52
C ALA A 62 -6.87 4.07 2.76
N ASP A 63 -6.30 3.10 3.48
CA ASP A 63 -7.01 1.96 4.01
C ASP A 63 -7.24 2.19 5.51
N LEU A 64 -8.50 2.21 5.94
CA LEU A 64 -8.91 2.31 7.33
C LEU A 64 -9.24 0.91 7.89
N PRO A 65 -9.33 0.76 9.23
CA PRO A 65 -9.83 -0.47 9.85
C PRO A 65 -11.15 -0.95 9.25
N ALA A 66 -11.37 -2.26 9.24
CA ALA A 66 -12.55 -2.86 8.61
C ALA A 66 -13.86 -2.39 9.24
N GLU A 67 -13.82 -2.04 10.53
CA GLU A 67 -14.96 -1.60 11.33
C GLU A 67 -15.39 -0.16 11.00
N ALA A 68 -14.49 0.66 10.46
CA ALA A 68 -14.71 2.09 10.27
C ALA A 68 -15.91 2.39 9.35
N TYR A 69 -16.12 1.62 8.28
CA TYR A 69 -17.28 1.77 7.41
C TYR A 69 -18.59 1.51 8.17
N GLY A 70 -18.63 0.48 9.01
CA GLY A 70 -19.80 0.14 9.82
C GLY A 70 -20.16 1.23 10.81
N GLU A 71 -19.16 1.84 11.44
CA GLU A 71 -19.33 2.99 12.35
C GLU A 71 -19.95 4.18 11.62
N VAL A 72 -19.41 4.56 10.45
CA VAL A 72 -19.93 5.68 9.66
C VAL A 72 -21.33 5.40 9.12
N ALA A 73 -21.59 4.20 8.61
CA ALA A 73 -22.90 3.80 8.11
C ALA A 73 -23.97 3.86 9.20
N ASN A 74 -23.62 3.46 10.44
CA ASN A 74 -24.52 3.54 11.58
C ASN A 74 -24.73 4.99 12.04
N ALA A 75 -23.69 5.81 12.07
CA ALA A 75 -23.80 7.24 12.38
C ALA A 75 -24.70 7.98 11.37
N PHE A 76 -24.56 7.67 10.07
CA PHE A 76 -25.43 8.20 9.02
C PHE A 76 -26.90 7.84 9.26
N LYS A 77 -27.19 6.57 9.58
CA LYS A 77 -28.56 6.10 9.86
C LYS A 77 -29.15 6.76 11.11
N ALA A 78 -28.35 6.92 12.15
CA ALA A 78 -28.79 7.52 13.42
C ALA A 78 -29.06 9.02 13.29
N ASN A 79 -28.28 9.74 12.47
CA ASN A 79 -28.46 11.17 12.23
C ASN A 79 -28.21 11.54 10.76
N PRO A 80 -29.19 11.36 9.87
CA PRO A 80 -29.05 11.69 8.44
C PRO A 80 -28.85 13.19 8.17
N GLY A 81 -29.22 14.05 9.12
CA GLY A 81 -29.04 15.50 9.03
C GLY A 81 -27.61 15.96 9.29
N GLY A 82 -26.76 15.08 9.84
CA GLY A 82 -25.38 15.41 10.20
C GLY A 82 -25.24 16.17 11.52
N THR A 83 -23.98 16.41 11.88
CA THR A 83 -23.60 17.09 13.13
C THR A 83 -22.74 18.30 12.79
N GLY A 84 -22.92 19.42 13.51
CA GLY A 84 -22.09 20.62 13.31
C GLY A 84 -22.26 21.31 11.95
N GLY A 85 -23.41 21.11 11.29
CA GLY A 85 -23.69 21.69 9.97
C GLY A 85 -23.04 20.95 8.79
N ILE A 86 -22.32 19.85 9.05
CA ILE A 86 -21.77 18.99 8.01
C ILE A 86 -22.77 17.88 7.74
N LYS A 87 -23.41 17.93 6.59
CA LYS A 87 -24.40 16.94 6.17
C LYS A 87 -23.70 15.76 5.46
N PRO A 88 -23.86 14.53 5.94
CA PRO A 88 -23.44 13.35 5.21
C PRO A 88 -24.31 13.12 3.97
N GLU A 89 -23.68 12.64 2.92
CA GLU A 89 -24.31 12.20 1.68
C GLU A 89 -23.90 10.76 1.38
N SER A 90 -24.68 10.08 0.53
CA SER A 90 -24.39 8.73 0.08
C SER A 90 -24.25 8.67 -1.43
N ILE A 91 -23.38 7.78 -1.92
CA ILE A 91 -23.12 7.61 -3.34
C ILE A 91 -22.88 6.16 -3.69
N GLU A 92 -23.48 5.68 -4.78
CA GLU A 92 -23.23 4.33 -5.28
C GLU A 92 -21.88 4.29 -6.00
N THR A 93 -21.10 3.25 -5.72
CA THR A 93 -19.78 3.00 -6.34
C THR A 93 -19.69 1.53 -6.74
N LYS A 94 -18.66 1.14 -7.51
CA LYS A 94 -18.47 -0.29 -7.82
C LYS A 94 -18.01 -1.11 -6.61
N ALA A 95 -17.57 -0.45 -5.52
CA ALA A 95 -17.27 -1.10 -4.24
C ALA A 95 -18.54 -1.28 -3.37
N GLY A 96 -19.64 -0.63 -3.72
CA GLY A 96 -20.89 -0.59 -2.94
C GLY A 96 -21.27 0.84 -2.53
N LEU A 97 -22.32 0.97 -1.71
CA LEU A 97 -22.78 2.24 -1.18
C LEU A 97 -21.70 2.89 -0.32
N ALA A 98 -21.25 4.07 -0.70
CA ALA A 98 -20.29 4.88 0.04
C ALA A 98 -20.99 6.04 0.75
N TYR A 99 -20.34 6.57 1.79
CA TYR A 99 -20.78 7.77 2.49
C TYR A 99 -19.70 8.82 2.41
N TYR A 100 -20.09 10.07 2.19
CA TYR A 100 -19.15 11.19 2.17
C TYR A 100 -19.70 12.45 2.82
N THR A 101 -18.80 13.35 3.19
CA THR A 101 -19.12 14.68 3.68
C THR A 101 -18.42 15.73 2.86
N VAL A 102 -18.97 16.95 2.85
CA VAL A 102 -18.36 18.12 2.23
C VAL A 102 -18.36 19.27 3.23
N GLU A 103 -17.21 19.92 3.39
CA GLU A 103 -17.04 21.03 4.32
C GLU A 103 -16.15 22.13 3.74
N ASN A 104 -16.33 23.35 4.25
CA ASN A 104 -15.39 24.45 4.03
C ASN A 104 -14.39 24.47 5.19
N ALA A 105 -13.10 24.51 4.87
CA ALA A 105 -12.02 24.47 5.84
C ALA A 105 -10.89 25.42 5.46
N LYS A 106 -9.83 25.43 6.27
CA LYS A 106 -8.58 26.12 5.97
C LYS A 106 -7.41 25.14 5.92
N ASP A 107 -6.50 25.36 4.98
CA ASP A 107 -5.17 24.77 4.94
C ASP A 107 -4.14 25.89 5.06
N GLY A 108 -3.56 26.04 6.26
CA GLY A 108 -2.82 27.23 6.64
C GLY A 108 -3.69 28.49 6.51
N ALA A 109 -3.27 29.42 5.65
CA ALA A 109 -4.01 30.66 5.37
C ALA A 109 -5.03 30.51 4.22
N THR A 110 -5.02 29.39 3.50
CA THR A 110 -5.81 29.20 2.28
C THR A 110 -7.18 28.58 2.60
N ASN A 111 -8.25 29.16 2.06
CA ASN A 111 -9.58 28.55 2.12
C ASN A 111 -9.65 27.37 1.15
N VAL A 112 -10.18 26.25 1.64
CA VAL A 112 -10.29 25.01 0.87
C VAL A 112 -11.66 24.37 1.06
N ARG A 113 -12.13 23.69 0.03
CA ARG A 113 -13.26 22.75 0.08
C ARG A 113 -12.70 21.36 0.34
N ARG A 114 -13.17 20.70 1.40
CA ARG A 114 -12.76 19.34 1.77
C ARG A 114 -13.89 18.36 1.57
N TYR A 115 -13.53 17.20 1.03
CA TYR A 115 -14.43 16.07 0.84
C TYR A 115 -13.80 14.87 1.51
N SER A 116 -14.60 14.09 2.24
CA SER A 116 -14.15 12.84 2.87
C SER A 116 -15.14 11.76 2.55
N MET A 117 -14.70 10.68 1.88
CA MET A 117 -15.52 9.53 1.53
C MET A 117 -14.97 8.26 2.17
N ILE A 118 -15.87 7.43 2.68
CA ILE A 118 -15.59 6.07 3.13
C ILE A 118 -16.32 5.05 2.25
N LEU A 119 -15.61 4.00 1.86
CA LEU A 119 -16.05 2.92 0.98
C LEU A 119 -16.08 1.60 1.77
N PRO A 120 -17.10 0.75 1.57
CA PRO A 120 -17.11 -0.58 2.13
C PRO A 120 -16.04 -1.45 1.44
N GLY A 121 -15.33 -2.27 2.21
CA GLY A 121 -14.36 -3.23 1.67
C GLY A 121 -14.36 -4.55 2.46
N PRO A 122 -13.77 -5.63 1.88
CA PRO A 122 -13.89 -6.97 2.43
C PRO A 122 -13.04 -7.23 3.68
N ALA A 123 -11.92 -6.52 3.83
CA ALA A 123 -10.96 -6.69 4.92
C ALA A 123 -10.47 -5.34 5.50
N PHE A 124 -10.98 -4.24 4.97
CA PHE A 124 -10.62 -2.87 5.32
C PHE A 124 -11.74 -1.94 4.84
N SER A 125 -11.78 -0.71 5.34
CA SER A 125 -12.63 0.34 4.78
C SER A 125 -11.80 1.25 3.89
N GLY A 126 -12.21 1.46 2.65
CA GLY A 126 -11.51 2.41 1.76
C GLY A 126 -11.79 3.85 2.18
N TYR A 127 -10.79 4.72 2.11
CA TYR A 127 -10.96 6.14 2.42
C TYR A 127 -10.37 7.03 1.34
N VAL A 128 -11.09 8.09 1.00
CA VAL A 128 -10.67 9.10 0.03
C VAL A 128 -10.90 10.49 0.65
N ALA A 129 -9.86 11.30 0.72
CA ALA A 129 -9.94 12.69 1.12
C ALA A 129 -9.53 13.60 -0.04
N VAL A 130 -10.36 14.58 -0.37
CA VAL A 130 -10.09 15.56 -1.43
C VAL A 130 -9.99 16.94 -0.80
N GLN A 131 -9.00 17.70 -1.22
CA GLN A 131 -8.86 19.11 -0.88
C GLN A 131 -8.77 19.92 -2.17
N VAL A 132 -9.70 20.87 -2.35
CA VAL A 132 -9.74 21.79 -3.49
C VAL A 132 -9.60 23.22 -2.98
N PRO A 133 -8.54 23.97 -3.37
CA PRO A 133 -8.43 25.38 -3.03
C PRO A 133 -9.43 26.23 -3.82
N GLU A 134 -9.81 27.38 -3.26
CA GLU A 134 -10.86 28.24 -3.82
C GLU A 134 -10.58 28.66 -5.28
N ASN A 135 -9.31 28.90 -5.63
CA ASN A 135 -8.89 29.25 -6.99
C ASN A 135 -9.10 28.12 -8.02
N ALA A 136 -9.22 26.86 -7.57
CA ALA A 136 -9.42 25.69 -8.42
C ALA A 136 -10.89 25.21 -8.44
N SER A 137 -11.76 25.80 -7.62
CA SER A 137 -13.18 25.40 -7.44
C SER A 137 -14.05 25.47 -8.70
N LYS A 138 -13.66 26.30 -9.69
CA LYS A 138 -14.34 26.38 -10.99
C LYS A 138 -14.09 25.18 -11.88
N ILE A 139 -12.97 24.49 -11.69
CA ILE A 139 -12.57 23.29 -12.45
C ILE A 139 -12.99 22.04 -11.68
N TYR A 140 -12.65 21.99 -10.39
CA TYR A 140 -12.94 20.88 -9.50
C TYR A 140 -14.18 21.20 -8.66
N THR A 141 -15.33 21.20 -9.34
CA THR A 141 -16.63 21.51 -8.73
C THR A 141 -17.11 20.37 -7.82
N ASP A 142 -18.10 20.65 -6.96
CA ASP A 142 -18.75 19.62 -6.13
C ASP A 142 -19.28 18.45 -6.99
N ASP A 143 -19.85 18.73 -8.18
CA ASP A 143 -20.31 17.66 -9.09
C ASP A 143 -19.15 16.87 -9.72
N ALA A 144 -18.06 17.54 -10.09
CA ALA A 144 -16.88 16.84 -10.61
C ALA A 144 -16.28 15.89 -9.56
N VAL A 145 -16.13 16.34 -8.31
CA VAL A 145 -15.65 15.49 -7.21
C VAL A 145 -16.62 14.33 -6.94
N ARG A 146 -17.93 14.59 -6.98
CA ARG A 146 -18.96 13.54 -6.85
C ARG A 146 -18.87 12.49 -7.96
N GLN A 147 -18.64 12.90 -9.21
CA GLN A 147 -18.44 11.97 -10.33
C GLN A 147 -17.18 11.12 -10.16
N MET A 148 -16.08 11.72 -9.68
CA MET A 148 -14.86 10.99 -9.33
C MET A 148 -15.13 9.97 -8.20
N PHE A 149 -15.85 10.35 -7.16
CA PHE A 149 -16.25 9.44 -6.07
C PHE A 149 -17.10 8.26 -6.55
N ALA A 150 -18.06 8.49 -7.46
CA ALA A 150 -18.88 7.41 -8.02
C ALA A 150 -18.06 6.36 -8.79
N SER A 151 -16.92 6.75 -9.34
CA SER A 151 -16.02 5.84 -10.07
C SER A 151 -15.18 4.94 -9.15
N ALA A 152 -15.22 5.16 -7.83
CA ALA A 152 -14.37 4.46 -6.89
C ALA A 152 -14.59 2.94 -6.91
N VAL A 153 -13.48 2.22 -6.85
CA VAL A 153 -13.41 0.76 -6.85
C VAL A 153 -12.43 0.26 -5.82
N ILE A 154 -12.58 -0.99 -5.39
CA ILE A 154 -11.63 -1.67 -4.51
C ILE A 154 -11.07 -2.90 -5.22
N ARG A 155 -9.75 -3.10 -5.09
CA ARG A 155 -9.09 -4.37 -5.38
C ARG A 155 -8.77 -5.09 -4.08
N VAL A 156 -8.90 -6.42 -4.08
CA VAL A 156 -8.65 -7.25 -2.88
C VAL A 156 -7.17 -7.22 -2.51
N GLU A 157 -6.29 -7.30 -3.51
CA GLU A 157 -4.84 -7.35 -3.34
C GLU A 157 -4.14 -6.40 -4.31
N VAL A 158 -2.98 -5.89 -3.88
CA VAL A 158 -2.06 -5.16 -4.75
C VAL A 158 -1.24 -6.19 -5.53
N PRO A 159 -1.14 -6.11 -6.87
CA PRO A 159 -0.35 -7.02 -7.68
C PRO A 159 1.10 -7.13 -7.16
N VAL A 160 1.64 -8.34 -7.11
CA VAL A 160 2.98 -8.60 -6.57
C VAL A 160 4.04 -7.76 -7.28
N GLU A 161 4.00 -7.67 -8.61
CA GLU A 161 4.93 -6.87 -9.40
C GLU A 161 4.89 -5.38 -9.04
N GLU A 162 3.70 -4.85 -8.74
CA GLU A 162 3.54 -3.46 -8.29
C GLU A 162 4.19 -3.26 -6.92
N GLN A 163 3.96 -4.19 -5.97
CA GLN A 163 4.56 -4.13 -4.64
C GLN A 163 6.09 -4.20 -4.70
N LEU A 164 6.65 -5.14 -5.47
CA LEU A 164 8.09 -5.24 -5.71
C LEU A 164 8.61 -3.98 -6.41
N GLY A 165 7.82 -3.43 -7.34
CA GLY A 165 8.08 -2.21 -8.10
C GLY A 165 8.22 -0.95 -7.24
N MET A 166 7.65 -0.94 -6.03
CA MET A 166 7.73 0.19 -5.09
C MET A 166 8.98 0.19 -4.20
N MET A 167 9.68 -0.95 -4.09
CA MET A 167 10.81 -1.05 -3.17
C MET A 167 12.06 -0.36 -3.70
N PRO A 168 12.92 0.24 -2.87
CA PRO A 168 14.18 0.87 -3.31
C PRO A 168 15.27 -0.12 -3.74
N PHE A 169 14.93 -1.41 -3.85
CA PHE A 169 15.76 -2.49 -4.35
C PHE A 169 14.92 -3.43 -5.24
N LYS A 170 15.58 -4.27 -6.02
CA LYS A 170 14.95 -5.32 -6.82
C LYS A 170 15.06 -6.66 -6.10
N ILE A 171 14.03 -7.49 -6.19
CA ILE A 171 14.05 -8.90 -5.77
C ILE A 171 13.87 -9.74 -7.04
N GLY A 172 14.88 -10.53 -7.40
CA GLY A 172 14.83 -11.42 -8.56
C GLY A 172 14.38 -12.86 -8.24
N GLU A 173 14.27 -13.21 -6.97
CA GLU A 173 13.95 -14.57 -6.51
C GLU A 173 13.01 -14.51 -5.30
N LEU A 174 11.89 -15.23 -5.38
CA LEU A 174 10.87 -15.33 -4.33
C LEU A 174 10.84 -16.70 -3.65
N SER A 175 11.60 -17.68 -4.14
CA SER A 175 11.76 -19.02 -3.59
C SER A 175 10.43 -19.69 -3.25
N SER A 176 9.43 -19.52 -4.12
CA SER A 176 8.09 -20.08 -4.00
C SER A 176 7.33 -19.71 -2.72
N PHE A 177 7.65 -18.58 -2.06
CA PHE A 177 6.79 -18.04 -1.01
C PHE A 177 5.39 -17.74 -1.58
N LYS A 178 4.36 -18.21 -0.88
CA LYS A 178 2.97 -18.16 -1.36
C LYS A 178 2.37 -16.76 -1.33
N ASN A 179 2.85 -15.92 -0.43
CA ASN A 179 2.34 -14.57 -0.20
C ASN A 179 3.47 -13.55 -0.29
N VAL A 180 3.19 -12.43 -0.96
CA VAL A 180 4.04 -11.23 -0.97
C VAL A 180 3.19 -10.04 -0.55
N ARG A 181 3.59 -9.38 0.53
CA ARG A 181 2.87 -8.21 1.07
C ARG A 181 3.84 -7.11 1.47
N THR A 182 3.38 -5.88 1.40
CA THR A 182 4.14 -4.71 1.87
C THR A 182 3.74 -4.42 3.31
N LEU A 183 4.71 -4.39 4.24
CA LEU A 183 4.47 -4.04 5.65
C LEU A 183 4.44 -2.53 5.86
N ALA A 184 5.28 -1.82 5.12
CA ALA A 184 5.33 -0.36 5.09
C ALA A 184 5.54 0.05 3.62
N PRO A 185 4.58 0.77 3.00
CA PRO A 185 4.66 1.15 1.59
C PRO A 185 6.03 1.69 1.18
N GLY A 186 6.68 1.02 0.24
CA GLY A 186 8.01 1.41 -0.26
C GLY A 186 9.20 1.20 0.70
N ALA A 187 8.99 0.64 1.89
CA ALA A 187 10.04 0.52 2.91
C ALA A 187 10.35 -0.94 3.31
N ALA A 188 9.31 -1.78 3.45
CA ALA A 188 9.49 -3.18 3.84
C ALA A 188 8.46 -4.11 3.20
N LEU A 189 8.91 -5.31 2.81
CA LEU A 189 8.08 -6.42 2.33
C LEU A 189 8.15 -7.60 3.29
N ILE A 190 7.11 -8.42 3.26
CA ILE A 190 7.07 -9.77 3.81
C ILE A 190 6.82 -10.79 2.68
N LEU A 191 7.62 -11.85 2.67
CA LEU A 191 7.39 -13.06 1.88
C LEU A 191 7.00 -14.18 2.84
N SER A 192 5.92 -14.93 2.60
CA SER A 192 5.43 -15.90 3.59
C SER A 192 4.72 -17.10 2.98
N ASP A 193 4.88 -18.28 3.60
CA ASP A 193 4.12 -19.49 3.29
C ASP A 193 2.76 -19.54 4.01
N SER A 194 2.55 -18.70 5.02
CA SER A 194 1.27 -18.48 5.71
C SER A 194 0.63 -17.14 5.31
N ASP A 195 -0.66 -16.98 5.57
CA ASP A 195 -1.42 -15.76 5.38
C ASP A 195 -1.52 -14.94 6.68
N GLU A 196 -1.85 -13.65 6.55
CA GLU A 196 -1.92 -12.71 7.68
C GLU A 196 -2.99 -13.10 8.72
N LYS A 197 -4.09 -13.74 8.30
CA LYS A 197 -5.19 -14.11 9.21
C LYS A 197 -4.78 -15.21 10.19
N LYS A 198 -3.91 -16.12 9.74
CA LYS A 198 -3.35 -17.20 10.56
C LYS A 198 -2.12 -16.79 11.35
N GLY A 199 -1.55 -15.62 11.04
CA GLY A 199 -0.21 -15.24 11.49
C GLY A 199 0.87 -15.82 10.59
N PHE A 200 2.04 -15.17 10.58
CA PHE A 200 3.16 -15.55 9.73
C PHE A 200 4.08 -16.56 10.41
N GLU A 201 4.10 -16.57 11.74
CA GLU A 201 5.04 -17.28 12.60
C GLU A 201 4.89 -18.80 12.58
N VAL A 202 3.72 -19.29 12.15
CA VAL A 202 3.39 -20.71 12.04
C VAL A 202 3.99 -21.38 10.80
N ALA A 203 4.65 -20.62 9.92
CA ALA A 203 5.28 -21.12 8.71
C ALA A 203 6.56 -20.33 8.38
N PRO A 204 7.38 -20.75 7.40
CA PRO A 204 8.49 -19.95 6.93
C PRO A 204 8.06 -18.59 6.37
N PHE A 205 8.73 -17.52 6.79
CA PHE A 205 8.55 -16.18 6.26
C PHE A 205 9.86 -15.39 6.26
N MET A 206 9.89 -14.31 5.48
CA MET A 206 10.97 -13.33 5.43
C MET A 206 10.45 -11.92 5.49
N ILE A 207 11.13 -11.03 6.23
CA ILE A 207 10.93 -9.58 6.21
C ILE A 207 12.16 -8.94 5.56
N ILE A 208 11.95 -8.07 4.58
CA ILE A 208 13.00 -7.47 3.76
C ILE A 208 12.76 -5.97 3.66
N GLY A 209 13.73 -5.16 4.10
CA GLY A 209 13.59 -3.71 4.04
C GLY A 209 14.90 -2.96 4.24
N LEU A 210 14.83 -1.63 4.13
CA LEU A 210 15.90 -0.74 4.53
C LEU A 210 15.61 -0.17 5.91
N ILE A 211 16.63 -0.13 6.77
CA ILE A 211 16.58 0.61 8.03
C ILE A 211 17.39 1.89 7.90
N GLY A 212 16.85 2.99 8.42
CA GLY A 212 17.48 4.32 8.45
C GLY A 212 18.64 4.44 9.43
N SER A 213 19.42 3.38 9.61
CA SER A 213 20.57 3.31 10.51
C SER A 213 21.62 2.34 9.98
N THR A 214 22.86 2.59 10.38
CA THR A 214 24.02 1.75 10.06
C THR A 214 25.01 1.77 11.22
N ALA A 215 26.01 0.90 11.18
CA ALA A 215 27.07 0.91 12.18
C ALA A 215 27.87 2.22 12.11
N ALA A 216 28.25 2.78 13.25
CA ALA A 216 29.00 4.05 13.33
C ALA A 216 30.40 3.93 12.69
N SER A 217 31.00 2.75 12.76
CA SER A 217 32.28 2.42 12.14
C SER A 217 32.25 0.96 11.62
N PRO A 218 33.21 0.56 10.76
CA PRO A 218 33.36 -0.83 10.35
C PRO A 218 33.53 -1.80 11.53
N ASP A 219 34.22 -1.39 12.59
CA ASP A 219 34.50 -2.22 13.77
C ASP A 219 33.24 -2.41 14.64
N ASP A 220 32.30 -1.48 14.59
CA ASP A 220 31.02 -1.56 15.31
C ASP A 220 29.99 -2.50 14.67
N ARG A 221 30.25 -3.04 13.47
CA ARG A 221 29.26 -3.80 12.69
C ARG A 221 28.72 -5.02 13.42
N GLY A 222 29.57 -5.77 14.12
CA GLY A 222 29.14 -6.95 14.87
C GLY A 222 28.23 -6.60 16.04
N ARG A 223 28.63 -5.60 16.84
CA ARG A 223 27.82 -5.08 17.95
C ARG A 223 26.49 -4.53 17.45
N PHE A 224 26.50 -3.75 16.37
CA PHE A 224 25.28 -3.23 15.75
C PHE A 224 24.36 -4.36 15.27
N ALA A 225 24.91 -5.41 14.66
CA ALA A 225 24.10 -6.53 14.18
C ALA A 225 23.38 -7.27 15.30
N GLN A 226 24.05 -7.52 16.42
CA GLN A 226 23.45 -8.12 17.61
C GLN A 226 22.40 -7.21 18.24
N GLN A 227 22.69 -5.90 18.37
CA GLN A 227 21.74 -4.94 18.92
C GLN A 227 20.47 -4.83 18.07
N ILE A 228 20.60 -4.79 16.74
CA ILE A 228 19.43 -4.74 15.86
C ILE A 228 18.65 -6.06 15.92
N ALA A 229 19.32 -7.21 16.04
CA ALA A 229 18.67 -8.51 16.17
C ALA A 229 17.72 -8.60 17.39
N THR A 230 17.99 -7.89 18.48
CA THR A 230 17.08 -7.87 19.65
C THR A 230 15.83 -7.03 19.43
N THR A 231 15.73 -6.28 18.32
CA THR A 231 14.56 -5.44 18.00
C THR A 231 13.57 -6.12 17.06
N ILE A 232 13.73 -7.41 16.78
CA ILE A 232 12.82 -8.13 15.87
C ILE A 232 11.43 -8.19 16.54
N PRO A 233 10.37 -7.61 15.95
CA PRO A 233 9.04 -7.61 16.54
C PRO A 233 8.49 -9.03 16.72
N GLY A 234 7.74 -9.27 17.80
CA GLY A 234 7.06 -10.54 18.04
C GLY A 234 7.95 -11.67 18.58
N VAL A 235 9.25 -11.43 18.73
CA VAL A 235 10.23 -12.41 19.24
C VAL A 235 10.36 -12.31 20.75
N ARG A 236 10.26 -13.45 21.43
CA ARG A 236 10.43 -13.62 22.89
C ARG A 236 11.50 -14.67 23.15
N ASP A 237 12.17 -14.57 24.31
CA ASP A 237 13.22 -15.51 24.75
C ASP A 237 14.33 -15.72 23.70
N GLY A 238 14.65 -14.66 22.96
CA GLY A 238 15.63 -14.71 21.87
C GLY A 238 17.06 -14.95 22.37
N ARG A 239 17.66 -16.05 21.94
CA ARG A 239 19.05 -16.40 22.21
C ARG A 239 19.85 -16.41 20.91
N ILE A 240 20.80 -15.49 20.79
CA ILE A 240 21.77 -15.49 19.69
C ILE A 240 22.65 -16.74 19.80
N THR A 241 22.65 -17.57 18.76
CA THR A 241 23.47 -18.79 18.68
C THR A 241 24.74 -18.57 17.87
N THR A 242 24.70 -17.66 16.89
CA THR A 242 25.85 -17.30 16.05
C THR A 242 25.69 -15.86 15.57
N SER A 243 26.78 -15.12 15.45
CA SER A 243 26.80 -13.79 14.82
C SER A 243 28.16 -13.55 14.17
N GLU A 244 28.20 -13.63 12.85
CA GLU A 244 29.46 -13.69 12.09
C GLU A 244 29.47 -12.70 10.92
N PRO A 245 30.65 -12.14 10.58
CA PRO A 245 30.80 -11.30 9.40
C PRO A 245 30.65 -12.13 8.13
N VAL A 246 29.93 -11.58 7.15
CA VAL A 246 29.71 -12.20 5.84
C VAL A 246 29.84 -11.16 4.71
N ARG A 247 29.85 -11.64 3.46
CA ARG A 247 29.68 -10.79 2.28
C ARG A 247 28.33 -11.08 1.65
N ILE A 248 27.55 -10.03 1.40
CA ILE A 248 26.24 -10.11 0.76
C ILE A 248 26.32 -9.22 -0.48
N ASP A 249 26.30 -9.84 -1.67
CA ASP A 249 26.49 -9.12 -2.94
C ASP A 249 27.82 -8.33 -2.95
N GLY A 250 28.89 -8.95 -2.43
CA GLY A 250 30.23 -8.34 -2.27
C GLY A 250 30.34 -7.29 -1.15
N GLN A 251 29.22 -6.78 -0.64
CA GLN A 251 29.20 -5.77 0.42
C GLN A 251 29.42 -6.40 1.80
N PRO A 252 30.06 -5.67 2.73
CA PRO A 252 30.16 -6.11 4.11
C PRO A 252 28.78 -6.32 4.75
N GLY A 253 28.64 -7.42 5.47
CA GLY A 253 27.41 -7.72 6.21
C GLY A 253 27.66 -8.62 7.41
N TYR A 254 26.60 -8.92 8.13
CA TYR A 254 26.60 -9.87 9.24
C TYR A 254 25.42 -10.84 9.10
N GLU A 255 25.66 -12.12 9.41
CA GLU A 255 24.62 -13.13 9.63
C GLU A 255 24.50 -13.37 11.12
N THR A 256 23.31 -13.17 11.70
CA THR A 256 23.03 -13.44 13.11
C THR A 256 21.91 -14.46 13.22
N ARG A 257 22.18 -15.60 13.86
CA ARG A 257 21.22 -16.68 14.10
C ARG A 257 20.70 -16.64 15.52
N ILE A 258 19.41 -16.87 15.66
CA ILE A 258 18.70 -16.71 16.92
C ILE A 258 17.74 -17.89 17.06
N ASP A 259 17.73 -18.52 18.24
CA ASP A 259 16.65 -19.39 18.66
C ASP A 259 15.70 -18.60 19.55
N ALA A 260 14.39 -18.72 19.32
CA ALA A 260 13.42 -17.92 20.05
C ALA A 260 12.02 -18.56 20.09
N ILE A 261 11.09 -17.85 20.75
CA ILE A 261 9.65 -18.09 20.74
C ILE A 261 8.97 -16.94 20.00
N SER A 262 8.00 -17.23 19.11
CA SER A 262 7.30 -16.21 18.31
C SER A 262 5.80 -16.47 18.23
N GLY A 263 5.04 -15.42 17.95
CA GLY A 263 3.59 -15.48 17.76
C GLY A 263 2.80 -15.72 19.06
N LYS A 264 1.47 -15.75 18.95
CA LYS A 264 0.55 -15.95 20.09
C LYS A 264 0.60 -17.37 20.66
N ASP A 265 0.88 -18.34 19.80
CA ASP A 265 0.88 -19.77 20.15
C ASP A 265 2.22 -20.27 20.72
N ASN A 266 3.12 -19.35 21.09
CA ASN A 266 4.46 -19.66 21.60
C ASN A 266 5.26 -20.58 20.68
N THR A 267 5.18 -20.38 19.36
CA THR A 267 5.86 -21.22 18.37
C THR A 267 7.38 -21.14 18.53
N PRO A 268 8.08 -22.26 18.77
CA PRO A 268 9.53 -22.26 18.75
C PRO A 268 10.06 -22.03 17.33
N VAL A 269 10.86 -21.00 17.17
CA VAL A 269 11.39 -20.57 15.87
C VAL A 269 12.91 -20.53 15.87
N THR A 270 13.47 -20.73 14.68
CA THR A 270 14.85 -20.36 14.37
C THR A 270 14.82 -19.20 13.38
N ILE A 271 15.59 -18.17 13.69
CA ILE A 271 15.62 -16.89 12.97
C ILE A 271 17.04 -16.67 12.45
N VAL A 272 17.15 -16.15 11.24
CA VAL A 272 18.37 -15.53 10.72
C VAL A 272 18.10 -14.07 10.39
N GLN A 273 18.99 -13.21 10.82
CA GLN A 273 19.09 -11.84 10.34
C GLN A 273 20.35 -11.70 9.50
N TRP A 274 20.18 -11.19 8.29
CA TRP A 274 21.27 -10.59 7.52
C TRP A 274 21.16 -9.07 7.56
N LEU A 275 22.29 -8.43 7.85
CA LEU A 275 22.46 -6.99 7.66
C LEU A 275 23.52 -6.77 6.61
N ARG A 276 23.18 -6.05 5.55
CA ARG A 276 24.13 -5.55 4.55
C ARG A 276 24.30 -4.04 4.76
N PHE A 277 25.51 -3.62 5.11
CA PHE A 277 25.79 -2.24 5.50
C PHE A 277 25.90 -1.32 4.28
N GLY A 278 25.19 -0.19 4.33
CA GLY A 278 25.38 0.95 3.43
C GLY A 278 25.96 2.16 4.18
N SER A 279 26.07 3.29 3.48
CA SER A 279 26.66 4.53 4.02
C SER A 279 25.78 5.21 5.07
N GLN A 280 24.47 5.28 4.85
CA GLN A 280 23.50 5.91 5.76
C GLN A 280 22.39 4.94 6.21
N THR A 281 22.13 3.90 5.42
CA THR A 281 21.11 2.89 5.67
C THR A 281 21.73 1.51 5.68
N SER A 282 21.04 0.55 6.28
CA SER A 282 21.38 -0.87 6.16
C SER A 282 20.22 -1.61 5.53
N MET A 283 20.51 -2.58 4.67
CA MET A 283 19.51 -3.53 4.22
C MET A 283 19.40 -4.62 5.27
N ARG A 284 18.18 -4.79 5.80
CA ARG A 284 17.84 -5.76 6.83
C ARG A 284 16.95 -6.83 6.23
N ILE A 285 17.39 -8.07 6.36
CA ILE A 285 16.70 -9.25 5.86
C ILE A 285 16.55 -10.19 7.04
N ILE A 286 15.34 -10.51 7.43
CA ILE A 286 15.03 -11.45 8.50
C ILE A 286 14.34 -12.65 7.85
N GLY A 287 14.85 -13.86 8.06
CA GLY A 287 14.14 -15.10 7.77
C GLY A 287 13.81 -15.80 9.07
N SER A 288 12.59 -16.31 9.20
CA SER A 288 12.12 -17.04 10.38
C SER A 288 11.29 -18.23 9.95
N SER A 289 11.47 -19.36 10.62
CA SER A 289 10.61 -20.53 10.46
C SER A 289 10.40 -21.23 11.80
N PRO A 290 9.34 -22.04 11.93
CA PRO A 290 9.30 -23.08 12.95
C PRO A 290 10.62 -23.86 12.95
N ARG A 291 11.11 -24.23 14.13
CA ARG A 291 12.42 -24.87 14.28
C ARG A 291 12.54 -26.16 13.45
N ASP A 292 11.46 -26.94 13.39
CA ASP A 292 11.44 -28.22 12.65
C ASP A 292 11.48 -28.03 11.12
N ASP A 293 11.13 -26.84 10.62
CA ASP A 293 11.16 -26.51 9.19
C ASP A 293 12.46 -25.85 8.74
N TRP A 294 13.35 -25.50 9.68
CA TRP A 294 14.54 -24.69 9.42
C TRP A 294 15.42 -25.23 8.28
N THR A 295 15.68 -26.54 8.28
CA THR A 295 16.54 -27.19 7.26
C THR A 295 16.01 -27.01 5.85
N LYS A 296 14.68 -26.94 5.68
CA LYS A 296 14.02 -26.71 4.39
C LYS A 296 13.91 -25.22 4.06
N ALA A 297 13.67 -24.38 5.06
CA ALA A 297 13.44 -22.95 4.90
C ALA A 297 14.75 -22.18 4.63
N PHE A 298 15.84 -22.51 5.33
CA PHE A 298 17.08 -21.74 5.29
C PHE A 298 17.71 -21.63 3.88
N PRO A 299 17.74 -22.67 3.03
CA PRO A 299 18.20 -22.53 1.65
C PRO A 299 17.35 -21.54 0.82
N ARG A 300 16.03 -21.53 1.02
CA ARG A 300 15.11 -20.59 0.35
C ARG A 300 15.39 -19.16 0.81
N PHE A 301 15.60 -18.96 2.12
CA PHE A 301 15.94 -17.64 2.65
C PHE A 301 17.23 -17.08 2.03
N ARG A 302 18.26 -17.93 1.84
CA ARG A 302 19.51 -17.54 1.18
C ARG A 302 19.29 -17.20 -0.30
N ALA A 303 18.50 -18.01 -1.02
CA ALA A 303 18.21 -17.75 -2.43
C ALA A 303 17.50 -16.39 -2.63
N VAL A 304 16.52 -16.06 -1.79
CA VAL A 304 15.89 -14.72 -1.80
C VAL A 304 16.91 -13.63 -1.50
N ARG A 305 17.71 -13.75 -0.42
CA ARG A 305 18.76 -12.79 -0.05
C ARG A 305 19.70 -12.53 -1.23
N ASP A 306 20.15 -13.59 -1.89
CA ASP A 306 21.11 -13.53 -2.98
C ASP A 306 20.49 -12.98 -4.28
N GLY A 307 19.17 -13.01 -4.41
CA GLY A 307 18.39 -12.39 -5.48
C GLY A 307 18.12 -10.88 -5.30
N ILE A 308 18.53 -10.28 -4.18
CA ILE A 308 18.32 -8.85 -3.94
C ILE A 308 19.42 -8.01 -4.59
N ARG A 309 19.03 -7.00 -5.36
CA ARG A 309 19.95 -6.09 -6.09
C ARG A 309 19.57 -4.61 -5.87
N PRO A 310 20.53 -3.67 -5.91
CA PRO A 310 20.22 -2.24 -5.95
C PRO A 310 19.31 -1.89 -7.15
N ARG A 311 18.53 -0.80 -7.06
CA ARG A 311 17.98 -0.18 -8.27
C ARG A 311 19.10 0.58 -8.98
N ALA A 312 19.32 0.22 -10.24
CA ALA A 312 20.10 1.02 -11.17
C ALA A 312 19.31 2.26 -11.59
#